data_AF-A0A2V8K6Y3-F1
#
_entry.id   AF-A0A2V8K6Y3-F1
#
_cell.length_a   1.000
_cell.length_b   1.000
_cell.length_c   1.000
_cell.angle_alpha   90.00
_cell.angle_beta   90.00
_cell.angle_gamma   90.00
#
_symmetry.space_group_name_H-M   'P 1'
#
loop_
_entity.id
_entity.type
_entity.pdbx_description
1 polymer ?
#
loop_
_entity_poly.entity_id
_entity_poly.type
_entity_poly.pdbx_seq_one_letter_code
_entity_poly.pdbx_strand_id
1 'polypeptide(L)'
;MSKKGLITFIIAVIILLSLIPRSIRPALGQAASTEAPHFGEGGLPQFERDPNFPKVPSKWRMGFGSDVAVDAQDHIWILSRPHTLAHPRSTPPDLVSVPAPPVMEFDTDGNFIQAWGGESGPGYQWPSNEHGIHIDYKGFVWILGNADGKSNNPANLPNDNQILKFTKEGKFVMAIGKSGQTGSNATQVLKGATRLYVYPKTNELFVSDGYGN
;
A
#
# COMPACT_ATOMS: atom_id res chain seq x y z
N MET A 1 -57.60 -17.76 35.97
CA MET A 1 -56.56 -18.75 35.58
C MET A 1 -56.52 -19.86 36.61
N SER A 2 -56.74 -21.11 36.21
CA SER A 2 -56.81 -22.23 37.16
C SER A 2 -55.41 -22.56 37.70
N LYS A 3 -55.33 -23.01 38.97
CA LYS A 3 -54.07 -23.41 39.63
C LYS A 3 -53.29 -24.49 38.86
N LYS A 4 -53.92 -25.23 37.94
CA LYS A 4 -53.27 -26.22 37.06
C LYS A 4 -52.54 -25.58 35.86
N GLY A 5 -52.96 -24.39 35.41
CA GLY A 5 -52.31 -23.65 34.33
C GLY A 5 -51.01 -22.93 34.76
N LEU A 6 -50.91 -22.54 36.03
CA LEU A 6 -49.74 -21.82 36.55
C LEU A 6 -48.54 -22.75 36.84
N ILE A 7 -48.81 -23.99 37.27
CA ILE A 7 -47.77 -25.00 37.57
C ILE A 7 -47.15 -25.55 36.28
N THR A 8 -47.95 -25.72 35.23
CA THR A 8 -47.47 -26.20 33.92
C THR A 8 -46.61 -25.15 33.21
N PHE A 9 -46.84 -23.86 33.47
CA PHE A 9 -46.03 -22.78 32.89
C PHE A 9 -44.68 -22.59 33.61
N ILE A 10 -44.61 -22.82 34.92
CA ILE A 10 -43.36 -22.68 35.70
C ILE A 10 -42.37 -23.82 35.40
N ILE A 11 -42.85 -25.05 35.16
CA ILE A 11 -41.98 -26.18 34.79
C ILE A 11 -41.46 -26.04 33.35
N ALA A 12 -42.26 -25.49 32.43
CA ALA A 12 -41.83 -25.24 31.05
C ALA A 12 -40.73 -24.17 30.96
N VAL A 13 -40.74 -23.14 31.83
CA VAL A 13 -39.69 -22.10 31.85
C VAL A 13 -38.39 -22.59 32.50
N ILE A 14 -38.44 -23.50 33.47
CA ILE A 14 -37.24 -24.06 34.13
C ILE A 14 -36.53 -25.11 33.25
N ILE A 15 -37.27 -25.84 32.40
CA ILE A 15 -36.67 -26.78 31.43
C ILE A 15 -36.10 -26.05 30.21
N LEU A 16 -36.65 -24.89 29.82
CA LEU A 16 -36.11 -24.11 28.70
C LEU A 16 -34.81 -23.35 29.03
N LEU A 17 -34.51 -23.14 30.32
CA LEU A 17 -33.26 -22.49 30.78
C LEU A 17 -32.12 -23.48 31.06
N SER A 18 -32.36 -24.80 31.03
CA SER A 18 -31.34 -25.83 31.28
C SER A 18 -30.84 -26.55 30.01
N LEU A 19 -31.34 -26.16 28.83
CA LEU A 19 -30.96 -26.73 27.52
C LEU A 19 -30.14 -25.78 26.64
N ILE A 20 -29.61 -24.69 27.18
CA ILE A 20 -28.56 -23.93 26.48
C ILE A 20 -27.23 -24.55 26.90
N PRO A 21 -26.51 -25.26 26.02
CA PRO A 21 -25.15 -25.65 26.33
C PRO A 21 -24.34 -24.38 26.60
N ARG A 22 -24.01 -24.13 27.88
CA ARG A 22 -22.98 -23.18 28.30
C ARG A 22 -21.61 -23.77 27.96
N SER A 23 -21.36 -23.95 26.67
CA SER A 23 -20.01 -23.97 26.14
C SER A 23 -19.67 -22.55 25.74
N ILE A 24 -19.37 -21.70 26.73
CA ILE A 24 -18.43 -20.61 26.47
C ILE A 24 -17.12 -21.33 26.21
N ARG A 25 -16.89 -21.71 24.95
CA ARG A 25 -15.51 -21.91 24.52
C ARG A 25 -14.87 -20.54 24.75
N PRO A 26 -13.80 -20.40 25.54
CA PRO A 26 -12.97 -19.22 25.37
C PRO A 26 -12.75 -19.11 23.86
N ALA A 27 -12.92 -17.92 23.31
CA ALA A 27 -12.24 -17.63 22.06
C ALA A 27 -10.76 -17.79 22.42
N LEU A 28 -10.26 -19.03 22.32
CA LEU A 28 -8.86 -19.29 22.06
C LEU A 28 -8.61 -18.35 20.90
N GLY A 29 -7.83 -17.30 21.15
CA GLY A 29 -7.46 -16.35 20.12
C GLY A 29 -7.16 -17.19 18.89
N GLN A 30 -7.79 -16.85 17.77
CA GLN A 30 -7.48 -17.50 16.52
C GLN A 30 -5.98 -17.30 16.37
N ALA A 31 -5.22 -18.33 16.73
CA ALA A 31 -3.78 -18.28 16.61
C ALA A 31 -3.59 -17.96 15.14
N ALA A 32 -2.89 -16.86 14.87
CA ALA A 32 -2.51 -16.52 13.51
C ALA A 32 -2.07 -17.83 12.87
N SER A 33 -2.67 -18.18 11.74
CA SER A 33 -2.31 -19.38 10.99
C SER A 33 -0.80 -19.40 10.94
N THR A 34 -0.18 -20.37 11.61
CA THR A 34 1.27 -20.51 11.67
C THR A 34 1.82 -20.94 10.32
N GLU A 35 1.03 -20.96 9.25
CA GLU A 35 1.43 -21.30 7.90
C GLU A 35 1.41 -20.02 7.05
N ALA A 36 2.41 -19.15 7.28
CA ALA A 36 3.05 -18.58 6.12
C ALA A 36 3.69 -19.75 5.34
N PRO A 37 3.76 -19.74 4.01
CA PRO A 37 4.51 -20.76 3.29
C PRO A 37 5.97 -20.72 3.76
N HIS A 38 6.32 -21.67 4.64
CA HIS A 38 7.67 -21.84 5.14
C HIS A 38 8.41 -22.72 4.15
N PHE A 39 9.56 -22.25 3.66
CA PHE A 39 10.55 -23.15 3.09
C PHE A 39 11.28 -23.82 4.26
N GLY A 40 10.82 -24.99 4.71
CA GLY A 40 11.46 -25.81 5.77
C GLY A 40 10.53 -26.27 6.90
N GLU A 41 10.93 -27.31 7.63
CA GLU A 41 10.17 -27.94 8.72
C GLU A 41 9.89 -26.95 9.88
N GLY A 42 8.71 -26.33 9.87
CA GLY A 42 8.01 -25.85 11.08
C GLY A 42 8.66 -24.71 11.89
N GLY A 43 9.68 -24.03 11.37
CA GLY A 43 10.34 -22.89 12.02
C GLY A 43 9.69 -21.53 11.72
N LEU A 44 9.98 -20.52 12.55
CA LEU A 44 9.69 -19.12 12.19
C LEU A 44 10.54 -18.72 10.97
N PRO A 45 9.98 -18.00 9.97
CA PRO A 45 10.76 -17.49 8.85
C PRO A 45 12.00 -16.73 9.34
N GLN A 46 13.16 -17.13 8.84
CA GLN A 46 14.41 -16.40 9.05
C GLN A 46 14.65 -15.53 7.82
N PHE A 47 15.08 -14.29 8.05
CA PHE A 47 15.39 -13.34 6.99
C PHE A 47 16.86 -12.96 7.09
N GLU A 48 17.55 -13.01 5.96
CA GLU A 48 18.87 -12.44 5.81
C GLU A 48 18.84 -11.34 4.75
N ARG A 49 19.73 -10.36 4.89
CA ARG A 49 19.87 -9.30 3.90
C ARG A 49 20.62 -9.86 2.70
N ASP A 50 20.03 -9.76 1.51
CA ASP A 50 20.78 -9.89 0.26
C ASP A 50 21.46 -8.55 -0.07
N PRO A 51 22.81 -8.46 -0.06
CA PRO A 51 23.52 -7.24 -0.43
C PRO A 51 23.49 -6.92 -1.93
N ASN A 52 23.14 -7.89 -2.78
CA ASN A 52 23.16 -7.76 -4.24
C ASN A 52 21.79 -7.36 -4.82
N PHE A 53 20.75 -7.31 -3.99
CA PHE A 53 19.40 -6.93 -4.39
C PHE A 53 19.05 -5.51 -3.92
N PRO A 54 18.43 -4.65 -4.77
CA PRO A 54 18.24 -4.81 -6.22
C PRO A 54 19.50 -4.39 -7.01
N LYS A 55 19.68 -4.96 -8.21
CA LYS A 55 20.81 -4.64 -9.11
C LYS A 55 20.51 -3.38 -9.93
N VAL A 56 20.57 -2.22 -9.27
CA VAL A 56 20.40 -0.91 -9.93
C VAL A 56 21.53 -0.70 -10.94
N PRO A 57 21.23 -0.29 -12.20
CA PRO A 57 22.28 0.04 -13.18
C PRO A 57 23.25 1.08 -12.64
N SER A 58 24.56 0.85 -12.81
CA SER A 58 25.64 1.64 -12.18
C SER A 58 25.63 3.14 -12.48
N LYS A 59 24.96 3.55 -13.57
CA LYS A 59 24.76 4.96 -13.92
C LYS A 59 23.81 5.70 -12.98
N TRP A 60 22.99 4.98 -12.23
CA TRP A 60 21.93 5.54 -11.40
C TRP A 60 22.16 5.25 -9.93
N ARG A 61 21.63 6.15 -9.10
CA ARG A 61 21.42 5.91 -7.69
C ARG A 61 19.95 6.09 -7.33
N MET A 62 19.41 5.13 -6.61
CA MET A 62 18.06 5.19 -6.10
C MET A 62 18.00 6.09 -4.87
N GLY A 63 16.97 6.94 -4.78
CA GLY A 63 16.64 7.64 -3.54
C GLY A 63 16.07 6.68 -2.50
N PHE A 64 15.54 7.21 -1.39
CA PHE A 64 14.85 6.39 -0.40
C PHE A 64 13.66 5.68 -1.04
N GLY A 65 13.60 4.36 -0.90
CA GLY A 65 12.44 3.56 -1.30
C GLY A 65 11.24 3.93 -0.42
N SER A 66 10.14 4.33 -1.04
CA SER A 66 8.91 4.74 -0.35
C SER A 66 7.92 3.58 -0.22
N ASP A 67 7.84 2.70 -1.23
CA ASP A 67 6.96 1.53 -1.22
C ASP A 67 7.43 0.49 -2.24
N VAL A 68 6.94 -0.74 -2.10
CA VAL A 68 7.24 -1.88 -2.96
C VAL A 68 5.96 -2.61 -3.35
N ALA A 69 5.89 -3.08 -4.59
CA ALA A 69 4.81 -3.93 -5.08
C ALA A 69 5.38 -5.14 -5.82
N VAL A 70 4.60 -6.21 -5.88
CA VAL A 70 4.91 -7.40 -6.68
C VAL A 70 3.77 -7.57 -7.68
N ASP A 71 4.12 -7.78 -8.96
CA ASP A 71 3.12 -8.00 -10.00
C ASP A 71 2.83 -9.50 -10.23
N ALA A 72 1.93 -9.80 -11.17
CA ALA A 72 1.53 -11.17 -11.46
C ALA A 72 2.62 -12.03 -12.16
N GLN A 73 3.79 -11.46 -12.46
CA GLN A 73 4.97 -12.17 -12.99
C GLN A 73 6.05 -12.34 -11.90
N ASP A 74 5.73 -12.05 -10.63
CA ASP A 74 6.67 -11.97 -9.52
C ASP A 74 7.76 -10.90 -9.70
N HIS A 75 7.55 -9.94 -10.62
CA HIS A 75 8.45 -8.81 -10.75
C HIS A 75 8.25 -7.85 -9.58
N ILE A 76 9.36 -7.30 -9.11
CA ILE A 76 9.44 -6.45 -7.93
C ILE A 76 9.54 -5.00 -8.41
N TRP A 77 8.56 -4.20 -8.02
CA TRP A 77 8.43 -2.80 -8.35
C TRP A 77 8.78 -1.95 -7.14
N ILE A 78 9.77 -1.08 -7.28
CA ILE A 78 10.18 -0.16 -6.22
C ILE A 78 9.83 1.26 -6.66
N LEU A 79 9.08 1.95 -5.80
CA LEU A 79 8.91 3.39 -5.88
C LEU A 79 9.90 4.05 -4.94
N SER A 80 10.67 5.00 -5.45
CA SER A 80 11.68 5.74 -4.70
C SER A 80 11.47 7.25 -4.78
N ARG A 81 12.15 7.99 -3.90
CA ARG A 81 12.11 9.46 -3.80
C ARG A 81 13.44 10.07 -4.26
N PRO A 82 13.61 10.40 -5.55
CA PRO A 82 14.88 10.94 -6.07
C PRO A 82 15.41 12.16 -5.31
N HIS A 83 14.52 13.03 -4.83
CA HIS A 83 14.89 14.24 -4.08
C HIS A 83 15.61 13.98 -2.75
N THR A 84 15.52 12.76 -2.21
CA THR A 84 16.22 12.38 -0.97
C THR A 84 17.73 12.20 -1.16
N LEU A 85 18.24 12.18 -2.40
CA LEU A 85 19.67 12.20 -2.66
C LEU A 85 20.33 13.52 -2.26
N ALA A 86 19.55 14.60 -2.17
CA ALA A 86 19.99 15.91 -1.65
C ALA A 86 19.40 16.21 -0.25
N HIS A 87 19.39 15.22 0.65
CA HIS A 87 18.88 15.36 2.02
C HIS A 87 20.02 15.66 3.02
N PRO A 88 19.77 16.29 4.19
CA PRO A 88 20.79 16.50 5.23
C PRO A 88 21.51 15.24 5.76
N ARG A 89 21.00 14.05 5.43
CA ARG A 89 21.61 12.75 5.79
C ARG A 89 22.37 12.10 4.64
N SER A 90 22.42 12.77 3.48
CA SER A 90 23.11 12.30 2.28
C SER A 90 24.61 12.23 2.50
N THR A 91 25.22 11.19 1.95
CA THR A 91 26.68 11.01 1.91
C THR A 91 27.26 11.64 0.65
N PRO A 92 28.58 11.91 0.55
CA PRO A 92 29.17 12.50 -0.65
C PRO A 92 28.81 11.76 -1.95
N PRO A 93 28.73 10.42 -1.98
CA PRO A 93 28.30 9.73 -3.17
C PRO A 93 26.83 10.00 -3.55
N ASP A 94 25.93 10.35 -2.62
CA ASP A 94 24.52 10.66 -2.94
C ASP A 94 24.42 11.98 -3.73
N LEU A 95 25.24 12.97 -3.34
CA LEU A 95 25.17 14.34 -3.83
C LEU A 95 25.66 14.52 -5.28
N VAL A 96 26.45 13.58 -5.80
CA VAL A 96 27.01 13.62 -7.16
C VAL A 96 26.42 12.54 -8.07
N SER A 97 25.46 11.76 -7.57
CA SER A 97 24.84 10.69 -8.34
C SER A 97 23.77 11.21 -9.30
N VAL A 98 23.60 10.52 -10.42
CA VAL A 98 22.42 10.69 -11.27
C VAL A 98 21.25 9.95 -10.60
N PRO A 99 20.16 10.64 -10.23
CA PRO A 99 19.01 9.97 -9.64
C PRO A 99 18.40 8.96 -10.62
N ALA A 100 18.02 7.78 -10.13
CA ALA A 100 17.21 6.84 -10.89
C ALA A 100 15.81 7.44 -11.14
N PRO A 101 15.12 7.05 -12.23
CA PRO A 101 13.68 7.27 -12.31
C PRO A 101 12.98 6.65 -11.08
N PRO A 102 11.94 7.30 -10.53
CA PRO A 102 11.34 6.90 -9.25
C PRO A 102 10.69 5.53 -9.30
N VAL A 103 10.18 5.09 -10.45
CA VAL A 103 9.61 3.74 -10.64
C VAL A 103 10.67 2.86 -11.27
N MET A 104 11.02 1.78 -10.59
CA MET A 104 11.93 0.76 -11.11
C MET A 104 11.31 -0.63 -10.99
N GLU A 105 11.48 -1.46 -12.01
CA GLU A 105 11.02 -2.84 -12.07
C GLU A 105 12.23 -3.79 -12.15
N PHE A 106 12.18 -4.86 -11.37
CA PHE A 106 13.20 -5.90 -11.28
C PHE A 106 12.56 -7.28 -11.37
N ASP A 107 13.30 -8.29 -11.83
CA ASP A 107 12.89 -9.68 -11.64
C ASP A 107 13.15 -10.16 -10.20
N THR A 108 12.79 -11.41 -9.92
CA THR A 108 12.97 -12.05 -8.60
C THR A 108 14.43 -12.15 -8.16
N ASP A 109 15.37 -12.17 -9.10
CA ASP A 109 16.82 -12.20 -8.85
C ASP A 109 17.39 -10.76 -8.70
N GLY A 110 16.53 -9.74 -8.75
CA GLY A 110 16.88 -8.34 -8.66
C GLY A 110 17.51 -7.76 -9.91
N ASN A 111 17.48 -8.46 -11.04
CA ASN A 111 17.96 -7.91 -12.30
C ASN A 111 17.03 -6.81 -12.78
N PHE A 112 17.62 -5.70 -13.23
CA PHE A 112 16.88 -4.56 -13.75
C PHE A 112 16.12 -4.90 -15.03
N ILE A 113 14.84 -4.51 -15.08
CA ILE A 113 13.97 -4.67 -16.26
C ILE A 113 13.74 -3.31 -16.92
N GLN A 114 13.17 -2.35 -16.18
CA GLN A 114 12.83 -1.03 -16.70
C GLN A 114 12.73 0.02 -15.59
N ALA A 115 12.73 1.30 -15.99
CA ALA A 115 12.46 2.41 -15.09
C ALA A 115 11.84 3.59 -15.85
N TRP A 116 10.95 4.33 -15.17
CA TRP A 116 10.28 5.51 -15.71
C TRP A 116 9.73 6.40 -14.58
N GLY A 117 9.09 7.51 -14.96
CA GLY A 117 8.44 8.44 -14.03
C GLY A 117 9.34 9.60 -13.62
N GLY A 118 8.84 10.42 -12.70
CA GLY A 118 9.54 11.62 -12.21
C GLY A 118 9.14 12.91 -12.94
N GLU A 119 8.49 12.80 -14.09
CA GLU A 119 8.06 13.94 -14.90
C GLU A 119 6.54 14.08 -14.92
N SER A 120 6.08 15.33 -14.81
CA SER A 120 4.68 15.68 -15.05
C SER A 120 4.37 15.60 -16.54
N GLY A 121 3.10 15.39 -16.89
CA GLY A 121 2.68 15.23 -18.27
C GLY A 121 1.28 15.77 -18.55
N PRO A 122 0.78 15.65 -19.78
CA PRO A 122 -0.56 16.11 -20.12
C PRO A 122 -1.62 15.42 -19.25
N GLY A 123 -2.33 16.21 -18.45
CA GLY A 123 -3.43 15.71 -17.61
C GLY A 123 -3.06 15.25 -16.20
N TYR A 124 -1.78 15.33 -15.80
CA TYR A 124 -1.36 15.00 -14.43
C TYR A 124 -0.10 15.76 -14.01
N GLN A 125 0.06 15.92 -12.71
CA GLN A 125 1.33 16.36 -12.13
C GLN A 125 1.99 15.17 -11.45
N TRP A 126 3.29 14.95 -11.66
CA TRP A 126 4.00 13.93 -10.89
C TRP A 126 4.01 14.33 -9.41
N PRO A 127 3.95 13.36 -8.47
CA PRO A 127 4.09 13.65 -7.05
C PRO A 127 5.34 14.47 -6.73
N SER A 128 5.20 15.45 -5.84
CA SER A 128 6.34 16.08 -5.22
C SER A 128 7.08 15.13 -4.29
N ASN A 129 6.35 14.25 -3.60
CA ASN A 129 6.93 13.29 -2.68
C ASN A 129 6.26 11.93 -2.87
N GLU A 130 6.89 11.05 -3.64
CA GLU A 130 6.42 9.70 -3.90
C GLU A 130 6.13 8.95 -2.61
N HIS A 131 5.01 8.24 -2.54
CA HIS A 131 4.65 7.52 -1.34
C HIS A 131 4.29 6.07 -1.63
N GLY A 132 3.22 5.80 -2.37
CA GLY A 132 2.68 4.45 -2.55
C GLY A 132 2.68 4.00 -4.01
N ILE A 133 2.93 2.71 -4.23
CA ILE A 133 2.81 2.04 -5.53
C ILE A 133 1.96 0.78 -5.41
N HIS A 134 1.12 0.52 -6.41
CA HIS A 134 0.35 -0.71 -6.50
C HIS A 134 0.26 -1.18 -7.95
N ILE A 135 0.53 -2.46 -8.21
CA ILE A 135 0.30 -3.08 -9.51
C ILE A 135 -1.00 -3.86 -9.43
N ASP A 136 -1.99 -3.47 -10.24
CA ASP A 136 -3.28 -4.16 -10.24
C ASP A 136 -3.23 -5.47 -11.04
N TYR A 137 -4.27 -6.30 -10.87
CA TYR A 137 -4.38 -7.60 -11.57
C TYR A 137 -4.50 -7.49 -13.10
N LYS A 138 -4.62 -6.28 -13.65
CA LYS A 138 -4.60 -6.00 -15.10
C LYS A 138 -3.24 -5.46 -15.56
N GLY A 139 -2.25 -5.37 -14.67
CA GLY A 139 -0.91 -4.89 -14.96
C GLY A 139 -0.78 -3.37 -15.02
N PHE A 140 -1.78 -2.61 -14.53
CA PHE A 140 -1.62 -1.17 -14.42
C PHE A 140 -0.87 -0.78 -13.15
N VAL A 141 -0.05 0.26 -13.27
CA VAL A 141 0.75 0.81 -12.18
C VAL A 141 0.01 2.02 -11.60
N TRP A 142 -0.32 1.95 -10.33
CA TRP A 142 -0.94 3.02 -9.58
C TRP A 142 0.07 3.68 -8.66
N ILE A 143 0.11 5.01 -8.66
CA ILE A 143 1.07 5.81 -7.91
C ILE A 143 0.34 6.90 -7.14
N LEU A 144 0.77 7.14 -5.91
CA LEU A 144 0.35 8.28 -5.11
C LEU A 144 1.55 8.95 -4.43
N GLY A 145 1.35 10.21 -4.04
CA GLY A 145 2.29 10.97 -3.23
C GLY A 145 1.63 11.53 -1.99
N ASN A 146 2.44 12.01 -1.05
CA ASN A 146 1.96 12.51 0.23
C ASN A 146 2.38 13.95 0.54
N ALA A 147 2.78 14.73 -0.46
CA ALA A 147 3.20 16.10 -0.23
C ALA A 147 2.04 16.99 0.26
N ASP A 148 2.32 17.80 1.29
CA ASP A 148 1.34 18.71 1.92
C ASP A 148 1.28 20.09 1.23
N GLY A 149 2.11 20.31 0.21
CA GLY A 149 2.29 21.61 -0.46
C GLY A 149 3.02 22.65 0.40
N LYS A 150 3.63 22.24 1.52
CA LYS A 150 4.31 23.11 2.49
C LYS A 150 5.61 22.46 2.98
N SER A 151 5.55 21.69 4.06
CA SER A 151 6.72 21.19 4.80
C SER A 151 7.24 19.86 4.25
N ASN A 152 6.34 18.99 3.82
CA ASN A 152 6.65 17.71 3.18
C ASN A 152 6.54 17.90 1.67
N ASN A 153 7.38 18.74 1.06
CA ASN A 153 7.21 19.17 -0.33
C ASN A 153 8.56 19.41 -1.02
N PRO A 154 9.37 18.37 -1.26
CA PRO A 154 10.74 18.53 -1.69
C PRO A 154 10.88 19.09 -3.12
N ALA A 155 9.87 18.92 -3.98
CA ALA A 155 9.85 19.51 -5.32
C ALA A 155 9.22 20.91 -5.36
N ASN A 156 8.77 21.46 -4.23
CA ASN A 156 8.07 22.74 -4.13
C ASN A 156 6.87 22.86 -5.12
N LEU A 157 6.11 21.78 -5.23
CA LEU A 157 4.92 21.70 -6.07
C LEU A 157 3.64 21.85 -5.22
N PRO A 158 2.45 22.03 -5.80
CA PRO A 158 1.20 21.88 -5.04
C PRO A 158 1.14 20.54 -4.31
N ASN A 159 0.29 20.45 -3.28
CA ASN A 159 0.04 19.18 -2.58
C ASN A 159 -0.30 18.05 -3.57
N ASP A 160 0.04 16.81 -3.21
CA ASP A 160 -0.07 15.70 -4.16
C ASP A 160 -1.52 15.33 -4.41
N ASN A 161 -2.28 15.04 -3.34
CA ASN A 161 -3.76 14.87 -3.29
C ASN A 161 -4.43 14.30 -4.56
N GLN A 162 -3.76 13.32 -5.18
CA GLN A 162 -4.21 12.63 -6.36
C GLN A 162 -3.63 11.21 -6.38
N ILE A 163 -4.31 10.33 -7.09
CA ILE A 163 -3.82 9.00 -7.43
C ILE A 163 -3.70 8.94 -8.94
N LEU A 164 -2.57 8.47 -9.43
CA LEU A 164 -2.26 8.37 -10.85
C LEU A 164 -2.25 6.91 -11.27
N LYS A 165 -2.79 6.63 -12.45
CA LYS A 165 -2.77 5.31 -13.08
C LYS A 165 -1.99 5.37 -14.38
N PHE A 166 -1.09 4.41 -14.56
CA PHE A 166 -0.24 4.25 -15.74
C PHE A 166 -0.32 2.82 -16.29
N THR A 167 0.02 2.64 -17.56
CA THR A 167 0.37 1.32 -18.09
C THR A 167 1.68 0.84 -17.49
N LYS A 168 2.02 -0.44 -17.69
CA LYS A 168 3.29 -1.03 -17.25
C LYS A 168 4.49 -0.24 -17.79
N GLU A 169 4.39 0.31 -19.00
CA GLU A 169 5.42 1.10 -19.69
C GLU A 169 5.41 2.59 -19.31
N GLY A 170 4.63 3.00 -18.30
CA GLY A 170 4.62 4.38 -17.81
C GLY A 170 3.76 5.34 -18.62
N LYS A 171 2.86 4.86 -19.48
CA LYS A 171 1.92 5.73 -20.19
C LYS A 171 0.74 6.10 -19.28
N PHE A 172 0.48 7.40 -19.12
CA PHE A 172 -0.65 7.89 -18.31
C PHE A 172 -2.00 7.39 -18.83
N VAL A 173 -2.87 6.98 -17.90
CA VAL A 173 -4.22 6.45 -18.18
C VAL A 173 -5.29 7.37 -17.59
N MET A 174 -5.22 7.64 -16.28
CA MET A 174 -6.19 8.48 -15.57
C MET A 174 -5.64 8.96 -14.23
N ALA A 175 -6.33 9.95 -13.66
CA ALA A 175 -6.12 10.40 -12.28
C ALA A 175 -7.43 10.35 -11.49
N ILE A 176 -7.33 10.12 -10.18
CA ILE A 176 -8.41 10.33 -9.20
C ILE A 176 -7.96 11.47 -8.29
N GLY A 177 -8.82 12.45 -8.06
CA GLY A 177 -8.42 13.72 -7.47
C GLY A 177 -7.58 14.57 -8.43
N LYS A 178 -6.92 15.61 -7.90
CA LYS A 178 -6.06 16.50 -8.67
C LYS A 178 -5.06 17.18 -7.74
N SER A 179 -3.81 17.26 -8.18
CA SER A 179 -2.78 18.02 -7.46
C SER A 179 -3.24 19.44 -7.11
N GLY A 180 -2.94 19.85 -5.88
CA GLY A 180 -3.32 21.14 -5.33
C GLY A 180 -4.76 21.18 -4.78
N GLN A 181 -5.57 20.13 -4.95
CA GLN A 181 -6.91 20.10 -4.33
C GLN A 181 -6.83 20.07 -2.81
N THR A 182 -7.83 20.67 -2.18
CA THR A 182 -7.94 20.76 -0.72
C THR A 182 -9.40 20.54 -0.30
N GLY A 183 -9.59 20.04 0.92
CA GLY A 183 -10.90 19.69 1.47
C GLY A 183 -10.90 18.26 2.00
N SER A 184 -11.91 17.91 2.80
CA SER A 184 -12.06 16.57 3.40
C SER A 184 -13.47 15.99 3.30
N ASN A 185 -14.45 16.78 2.82
CA ASN A 185 -15.87 16.43 2.88
C ASN A 185 -16.47 16.12 1.51
N ALA A 186 -15.65 16.12 0.45
CA ALA A 186 -16.07 15.79 -0.91
C ALA A 186 -15.44 14.46 -1.33
N THR A 187 -16.24 13.57 -1.91
CA THR A 187 -15.83 12.22 -2.31
C THR A 187 -14.76 12.17 -3.40
N GLN A 188 -14.49 13.28 -4.07
CA GLN A 188 -13.50 13.42 -5.14
C GLN A 188 -12.17 14.01 -4.67
N VAL A 189 -12.07 14.40 -3.40
CA VAL A 189 -10.89 15.07 -2.85
C VAL A 189 -10.14 14.11 -1.95
N LEU A 190 -8.83 14.00 -2.18
CA LEU A 190 -7.90 13.27 -1.32
C LEU A 190 -7.15 14.27 -0.44
N LYS A 191 -6.71 13.82 0.73
CA LYS A 191 -5.95 14.62 1.70
C LYS A 191 -4.76 13.82 2.25
N GLY A 192 -3.87 13.45 1.33
CA GLY A 192 -2.68 12.67 1.62
C GLY A 192 -2.98 11.16 1.70
N ALA A 193 -3.34 10.60 0.56
CA ALA A 193 -3.46 9.16 0.35
C ALA A 193 -2.16 8.43 0.71
N THR A 194 -2.26 7.22 1.23
CA THR A 194 -1.12 6.46 1.76
C THR A 194 -0.94 5.10 1.11
N ARG A 195 -2.04 4.39 0.79
CA ARG A 195 -1.97 3.06 0.18
C ARG A 195 -3.21 2.77 -0.66
N LEU A 196 -3.01 1.85 -1.61
CA LEU A 196 -3.99 1.44 -2.61
C LEU A 196 -4.11 -0.08 -2.63
N TYR A 197 -5.31 -0.58 -2.92
CA TYR A 197 -5.52 -1.97 -3.28
C TYR A 197 -6.69 -2.09 -4.25
N VAL A 198 -6.47 -2.72 -5.40
CA VAL A 198 -7.54 -3.06 -6.35
C VAL A 198 -8.01 -4.47 -6.07
N TYR A 199 -9.28 -4.63 -5.65
CA TYR A 199 -9.86 -5.94 -5.43
C TYR A 199 -10.29 -6.59 -6.76
N PRO A 200 -9.68 -7.72 -7.18
CA PRO A 200 -9.91 -8.24 -8.52
C PRO A 200 -11.36 -8.68 -8.81
N LYS A 201 -12.08 -9.18 -7.79
CA LYS A 201 -13.43 -9.76 -8.01
C LYS A 201 -14.47 -8.72 -8.40
N THR A 202 -14.31 -7.48 -7.96
CA THR A 202 -15.27 -6.39 -8.20
C THR A 202 -14.65 -5.23 -8.98
N ASN A 203 -13.33 -5.25 -9.22
CA ASN A 203 -12.58 -4.16 -9.85
C ASN A 203 -12.73 -2.83 -9.08
N GLU A 204 -12.82 -2.91 -7.76
CA GLU A 204 -12.92 -1.75 -6.87
C GLU A 204 -11.54 -1.35 -6.34
N LEU A 205 -11.27 -0.05 -6.33
CA LEU A 205 -10.08 0.53 -5.71
C LEU A 205 -10.39 0.95 -4.28
N PHE A 206 -9.65 0.40 -3.32
CA PHE A 206 -9.64 0.82 -1.92
C PHE A 206 -8.45 1.75 -1.70
N VAL A 207 -8.70 2.88 -1.04
CA VAL A 207 -7.71 3.92 -0.77
C VAL A 207 -7.71 4.22 0.72
N SER A 208 -6.53 4.18 1.35
CA SER A 208 -6.36 4.81 2.66
C SER A 208 -5.93 6.27 2.46
N ASP A 209 -6.76 7.20 2.91
CA ASP A 209 -6.51 8.65 2.87
C ASP A 209 -6.27 9.16 4.28
N GLY A 210 -5.06 9.63 4.62
CA GLY A 210 -4.62 9.60 6.02
C GLY A 210 -3.64 10.66 6.51
N TYR A 211 -2.79 11.27 5.67
CA TYR A 211 -1.79 12.22 6.19
C TYR A 211 -2.37 13.54 6.68
N GLY A 212 -3.50 13.97 6.12
CA GLY A 212 -4.08 15.26 6.41
C GLY A 212 -5.36 15.23 7.23
N ASN A 213 -5.85 14.09 7.69
CA ASN A 213 -7.13 14.01 8.40
C ASN A 213 -7.12 14.74 9.75
#